data_AF-A0A9W4HLQ1-F1
#
_entry.id   AF-A0A9W4HLQ1-F1
#
_cell.length_a   1.000
_cell.length_b   1.000
_cell.length_c   1.000
_cell.angle_alpha   90.00
_cell.angle_beta   90.00
_cell.angle_gamma   90.00
#
_symmetry.space_group_name_H-M   'P 1'
#
loop_
_entity.id
_entity.type
_entity.pdbx_description
1 polymer ?
#
loop_
_entity_poly.entity_id
_entity_poly.type
_entity_poly.pdbx_seq_one_letter_code
_entity_poly.pdbx_strand_id
1 'polypeptide(L)'
;MAPTFSPLDASSYRHPDRNGPYESLREATILAMLEQGIDYNSLSENPISWADDQDPFGHVKAQAYMNYVGNSFIRLLESFEGHPRDEFPRFMSGCGIGPMTNQCSMENQTGCQVS
;
A
#
# COMPACT_ATOMS: atom_id res chain seq x y z
N MET A 1 15.79 -2.97 24.96
CA MET A 1 14.80 -2.05 24.36
C MET A 1 14.38 -2.65 23.03
N ALA A 2 13.11 -3.04 22.87
CA ALA A 2 12.61 -3.42 21.55
C ALA A 2 12.69 -2.18 20.64
N PRO A 3 13.02 -2.32 19.35
CA PRO A 3 13.02 -1.18 18.46
C PRO A 3 11.59 -0.64 18.40
N THR A 4 11.42 0.64 18.70
CA THR A 4 10.14 1.34 18.53
C THR A 4 9.96 1.61 17.05
N PHE A 5 9.63 0.56 16.29
CA PHE A 5 9.15 0.75 14.92
C PHE A 5 7.81 1.46 15.01
N SER A 6 7.68 2.61 14.35
CA SER A 6 6.35 3.17 14.14
C SER A 6 5.54 2.17 13.31
N PRO A 7 4.21 2.11 13.46
CA PRO A 7 3.34 1.36 12.54
C PRO A 7 3.67 1.67 11.07
N LEU A 8 4.05 2.92 10.77
CA LEU A 8 4.53 3.34 9.46
C LEU A 8 5.87 2.69 9.06
N ASP A 9 6.81 2.50 9.98
CA ASP A 9 8.05 1.77 9.68
C ASP A 9 7.78 0.27 9.48
N ALA A 10 6.80 -0.28 10.20
CA ALA A 10 6.42 -1.68 10.08
C ALA A 10 5.66 -1.99 8.78
N SER A 11 4.87 -1.05 8.26
CA SER A 11 4.10 -1.24 7.02
C SER A 11 4.78 -0.71 5.76
N SER A 12 5.86 0.05 5.89
CA SER A 12 6.68 0.49 4.74
C SER A 12 7.57 -0.62 4.16
N TYR A 13 7.73 -1.76 4.86
CA TYR A 13 8.70 -2.79 4.50
C TYR A 13 8.11 -4.20 4.45
N ARG A 14 7.83 -4.69 3.25
CA ARG A 14 7.50 -6.12 3.04
C ARG A 14 8.34 -6.84 2.00
N HIS A 15 9.18 -6.16 1.22
CA HIS A 15 10.02 -6.87 0.24
C HIS A 15 11.39 -7.25 0.81
N PRO A 16 11.76 -8.55 0.88
CA PRO A 16 13.06 -8.99 1.37
C PRO A 16 14.21 -8.53 0.48
N ASP A 17 13.99 -8.32 -0.83
CA ASP A 17 15.01 -7.82 -1.77
C ASP A 17 14.94 -6.30 -1.96
N ARG A 18 14.82 -5.54 -0.87
CA ARG A 18 14.78 -4.07 -0.89
C ARG A 18 15.90 -3.46 -1.76
N ASN A 19 17.08 -4.06 -1.75
CA ASN A 19 18.26 -3.61 -2.51
C ASN A 19 18.39 -4.38 -3.85
N GLY A 20 17.25 -4.76 -4.42
CA GLY A 20 17.17 -5.52 -5.66
C GLY A 20 17.33 -4.66 -6.92
N PRO A 21 17.23 -5.28 -8.10
CA PRO A 21 17.49 -4.63 -9.39
C PRO A 21 16.52 -3.49 -9.73
N TYR A 22 15.42 -3.33 -8.99
CA TYR A 22 14.37 -2.34 -9.23
C TYR A 22 14.42 -1.11 -8.31
N GLU A 23 15.48 -0.96 -7.52
CA GLU A 23 15.65 0.15 -6.57
C GLU A 23 15.53 1.52 -7.24
N SER A 24 16.22 1.73 -8.37
CA SER A 24 16.16 3.01 -9.11
C SER A 24 14.77 3.32 -9.65
N LEU A 25 14.04 2.31 -10.11
CA LEU A 25 12.66 2.47 -10.61
C LEU A 25 11.70 2.81 -9.45
N ARG A 26 11.89 2.17 -8.29
CA ARG A 26 11.12 2.46 -7.08
C ARG A 26 11.33 3.91 -6.64
N GLU A 27 12.58 4.37 -6.55
CA GLU A 27 12.90 5.74 -6.18
C GLU A 27 12.32 6.76 -7.16
N ALA A 28 12.46 6.53 -8.46
CA ALA A 28 11.86 7.39 -9.48
C ALA A 28 10.33 7.46 -9.36
N THR A 29 9.68 6.33 -9.08
CA THR A 29 8.23 6.27 -8.89
C THR A 29 7.80 7.04 -7.64
N ILE A 30 8.51 6.87 -6.53
CA ILE A 30 8.24 7.62 -5.29
C ILE A 30 8.36 9.12 -5.56
N LEU A 31 9.46 9.56 -6.19
CA LEU A 31 9.66 10.97 -6.51
C LEU A 31 8.53 11.54 -7.37
N ALA A 32 8.11 10.83 -8.41
CA ALA A 32 7.00 11.26 -9.26
C ALA A 32 5.68 11.38 -8.48
N MET A 33 5.42 10.49 -7.52
CA MET A 33 4.22 10.56 -6.66
C MET A 33 4.29 11.74 -5.68
N LEU A 34 5.47 12.03 -5.13
CA LEU A 34 5.68 13.20 -4.28
C LEU A 34 5.51 14.51 -5.05
N GLU A 35 5.98 14.58 -6.29
CA GLU A 35 5.77 15.72 -7.19
C GLU A 35 4.29 15.96 -7.52
N GLN A 36 3.48 14.89 -7.54
CA GLN A 36 2.02 14.98 -7.67
C GLN A 36 1.32 15.46 -6.38
N GLY A 37 2.07 15.65 -5.29
CA GLY A 37 1.55 16.07 -3.99
C GLY A 37 1.00 14.93 -3.13
N ILE A 38 1.31 13.68 -3.47
CA ILE A 38 0.93 12.52 -2.64
C ILE A 38 1.89 12.43 -1.46
N ASP A 39 1.36 12.29 -0.25
CA ASP A 39 2.20 12.20 0.96
C ASP A 39 2.94 10.85 1.02
N TYR A 40 4.23 10.90 1.36
CA TYR A 40 5.08 9.70 1.44
C TYR A 40 4.53 8.67 2.43
N ASN A 41 3.97 9.11 3.56
CA ASN A 41 3.49 8.19 4.59
C ASN A 41 2.24 7.42 4.15
N SER A 42 1.51 7.94 3.16
CA SER A 42 0.36 7.27 2.55
C SER A 42 0.74 6.27 1.46
N LEU A 43 1.98 6.30 0.96
CA LEU A 43 2.43 5.38 -0.09
C LEU A 43 2.67 3.98 0.46
N SER A 44 2.22 2.95 -0.25
CA SER A 44 2.50 1.55 0.07
C SER A 44 3.07 0.80 -1.13
N GLU A 45 4.01 -0.10 -0.87
CA GLU A 45 4.58 -1.00 -1.87
C GLU A 45 4.00 -2.41 -1.65
N ASN A 46 3.38 -2.96 -2.69
CA ASN A 46 2.78 -4.29 -2.64
C ASN A 46 3.46 -5.20 -3.69
N PRO A 47 4.14 -6.27 -3.25
CA PRO A 47 4.71 -7.23 -4.20
C PRO A 47 3.60 -8.04 -4.88
N ILE A 48 3.82 -8.34 -6.16
CA ILE A 48 2.93 -9.22 -6.92
C ILE A 48 3.40 -10.66 -6.72
N SER A 49 2.58 -11.49 -6.07
CA SER A 49 2.81 -12.93 -5.97
C SER A 49 2.42 -13.60 -7.29
N TRP A 50 3.36 -14.30 -7.92
CA TRP A 50 3.06 -15.05 -9.13
C TRP A 50 1.98 -16.12 -8.91
N ALA A 51 2.00 -16.78 -7.75
CA ALA A 51 1.06 -17.86 -7.43
C ALA A 51 -0.34 -17.32 -7.05
N ASP A 52 -0.38 -16.23 -6.28
CA ASP A 52 -1.63 -15.78 -5.65
C ASP A 52 -2.32 -14.68 -6.44
N ASP A 53 -1.56 -13.83 -7.14
CA ASP A 53 -2.09 -12.63 -7.77
C ASP A 53 -2.28 -12.76 -9.27
N GLN A 54 -1.60 -13.70 -9.94
CA GLN A 54 -1.73 -13.87 -11.38
C GLN A 54 -2.85 -14.84 -11.80
N ASP A 55 -3.43 -14.57 -12.95
CA ASP A 55 -4.33 -15.46 -13.67
C ASP A 55 -3.54 -16.43 -14.56
N PRO A 56 -4.17 -17.47 -15.14
CA PRO A 56 -3.48 -18.41 -16.02
C PRO A 56 -2.86 -17.79 -17.30
N PHE A 57 -3.17 -16.53 -17.62
CA PHE A 57 -2.65 -15.80 -18.77
C PHE A 57 -1.47 -14.88 -18.40
N GLY A 58 -1.09 -14.83 -17.11
CA GLY A 58 -0.01 -13.99 -16.61
C GLY A 58 -0.43 -12.55 -16.28
N HIS A 59 -1.73 -12.24 -16.28
CA HIS A 59 -2.22 -10.95 -15.83
C HIS A 59 -2.48 -10.97 -14.33
N VAL A 60 -2.42 -9.80 -13.69
CA VAL A 60 -2.90 -9.65 -12.31
C VAL A 60 -4.42 -9.82 -12.29
N LYS A 61 -4.93 -10.73 -11.47
CA LYS A 61 -6.37 -10.98 -11.29
C LYS A 61 -7.02 -9.73 -10.71
N ALA A 62 -8.24 -9.43 -11.16
CA ALA A 62 -9.06 -8.34 -10.61
C ALA A 62 -9.16 -8.37 -9.07
N GLN A 63 -9.21 -9.57 -8.47
CA GLN A 63 -9.30 -9.77 -7.03
C GLN A 63 -8.03 -9.33 -6.28
N ALA A 64 -6.86 -9.43 -6.90
CA ALA A 64 -5.58 -9.02 -6.29
C ALA A 64 -5.53 -7.50 -6.08
N TYR A 65 -6.10 -6.71 -7.01
CA TYR A 65 -6.18 -5.27 -6.86
C TYR A 65 -6.92 -4.85 -5.59
N MET A 66 -8.01 -5.54 -5.22
CA MET A 66 -8.72 -5.25 -3.97
C MET A 66 -7.86 -5.52 -2.73
N ASN A 67 -6.99 -6.53 -2.77
CA ASN A 67 -6.04 -6.80 -1.69
C ASN A 67 -5.01 -5.66 -1.57
N TYR A 68 -4.49 -5.18 -2.70
CA TYR A 68 -3.53 -4.06 -2.72
C TYR A 68 -4.16 -2.75 -2.23
N VAL A 69 -5.41 -2.48 -2.62
CA VAL A 69 -6.19 -1.34 -2.10
C VAL A 69 -6.37 -1.48 -0.59
N GLY A 70 -6.72 -2.67 -0.09
CA GLY A 70 -6.86 -2.93 1.35
C GLY A 70 -5.57 -2.67 2.12
N ASN A 71 -4.43 -3.17 1.64
CA ASN A 71 -3.12 -2.92 2.26
C ASN A 71 -2.76 -1.44 2.27
N SER A 72 -2.97 -0.74 1.14
CA SER A 72 -2.72 0.70 1.03
C SER A 72 -3.60 1.50 1.98
N PHE A 73 -4.86 1.08 2.13
CA PHE A 73 -5.81 1.72 3.03
C PHE A 73 -5.40 1.57 4.50
N ILE A 74 -4.94 0.39 4.93
CA ILE A 74 -4.41 0.20 6.29
C ILE A 74 -3.20 1.12 6.54
N ARG A 75 -2.30 1.25 5.56
CA ARG A 75 -1.15 2.17 5.68
C ARG A 75 -1.56 3.63 5.78
N LEU A 76 -2.57 4.05 5.02
CA LEU A 76 -3.17 5.38 5.17
C LEU A 76 -3.77 5.57 6.57
N LEU A 77 -4.41 4.56 7.15
CA LEU A 77 -4.90 4.65 8.53
C LEU A 77 -3.75 4.83 9.52
N GLU A 78 -2.67 4.07 9.34
CA GLU A 78 -1.45 4.18 10.15
C GLU A 78 -0.80 5.56 10.07
N SER A 79 -0.92 6.28 8.93
CA SER A 79 -0.38 7.64 8.82
C SER A 79 -1.10 8.65 9.71
N PHE A 80 -2.30 8.33 10.20
CA PHE A 80 -3.03 9.19 11.13
C PHE A 80 -2.62 9.04 12.58
N GLU A 81 -1.71 8.12 12.97
CA GLU A 81 -1.34 7.86 14.38
C GLU A 81 -1.11 9.15 15.21
N GLY A 82 -0.49 10.17 14.62
CA GLY A 82 -0.21 11.45 15.28
C GLY A 82 -1.43 12.33 15.63
N HIS A 83 -2.60 12.07 15.04
CA HIS A 83 -3.81 12.87 15.22
C HIS A 83 -4.71 12.40 16.38
N PRO A 84 -5.17 11.13 16.45
CA PRO A 84 -6.04 10.65 17.52
C PRO A 84 -5.27 10.20 18.77
N ARG A 85 -3.93 10.13 18.74
CA ARG A 85 -3.06 9.71 19.85
C ARG A 85 -3.63 8.54 20.65
N ASP A 86 -4.22 8.80 21.81
CA ASP A 86 -4.74 7.81 22.77
C ASP A 86 -5.90 6.97 22.21
N GLU A 87 -6.63 7.46 21.21
CA GLU A 87 -7.74 6.75 20.56
C GLU A 87 -7.30 5.90 19.36
N PHE A 88 -6.09 6.14 18.84
CA PHE A 88 -5.59 5.44 17.65
C PHE A 88 -5.50 3.92 17.83
N PRO A 89 -4.99 3.37 18.96
CA PRO A 89 -5.01 1.93 19.19
C PRO A 89 -6.42 1.35 19.27
N ARG A 90 -7.40 2.12 19.76
CA ARG A 90 -8.81 1.68 19.82
C ARG A 90 -9.44 1.64 18.43
N PHE A 91 -9.13 2.64 17.61
CA PHE A 91 -9.51 2.68 16.20
C PHE A 91 -8.93 1.51 15.40
N MET A 92 -7.63 1.22 15.57
CA MET A 92 -6.95 0.12 14.86
C MET A 92 -7.34 -1.27 15.36
N SER A 93 -7.72 -1.42 16.64
CA SER A 93 -8.12 -2.71 17.22
C SER A 93 -9.56 -3.14 16.89
N GLY A 94 -10.30 -2.35 16.10
CA GLY A 94 -11.64 -2.71 15.64
C GLY A 94 -12.71 -2.81 16.74
N CYS A 95 -12.39 -2.39 17.97
CA CYS A 95 -13.34 -2.36 19.07
C CYS A 95 -14.30 -1.15 18.93
N GLY A 96 -15.24 -1.27 17.99
CA GLY A 96 -16.46 -0.45 17.91
C GLY A 96 -16.55 0.54 16.75
N ILE A 97 -15.45 0.88 16.07
CA ILE A 97 -15.46 1.79 14.91
C ILE A 97 -14.46 1.26 13.88
N GLY A 98 -14.95 0.93 12.69
CA GLY A 98 -14.14 0.54 11.54
C GLY A 98 -14.62 1.27 10.29
N PRO A 99 -13.72 1.85 9.48
CA PRO A 99 -14.12 2.45 8.22
C PRO A 99 -14.61 1.39 7.24
N MET A 100 -15.73 1.66 6.57
CA MET A 100 -16.32 0.78 5.56
C MET A 100 -16.36 1.52 4.22
N THR A 101 -15.81 0.90 3.18
CA THR A 101 -15.95 1.39 1.81
C THR A 101 -17.36 1.11 1.32
N ASN A 102 -18.16 2.16 1.11
CA ASN A 102 -19.52 2.08 0.57
C ASN A 102 -19.54 2.01 -0.97
N GLN A 103 -18.53 2.59 -1.61
CA GLN A 103 -18.38 2.64 -3.06
C GLN A 103 -16.88 2.59 -3.41
N CYS A 104 -16.53 1.73 -4.36
CA CYS A 104 -15.18 1.65 -4.92
C CYS A 104 -15.30 1.71 -6.44
N SER A 105 -14.70 2.74 -7.05
CA SER A 105 -14.56 2.85 -8.50
C SER A 105 -13.09 2.62 -8.83
N MET A 106 -12.83 1.66 -9.72
CA MET A 106 -11.49 1.35 -10.19
C MET A 106 -11.45 1.55 -11.70
N GLU A 107 -10.44 2.29 -12.16
CA GLU A 107 -10.16 2.47 -13.57
C GLU A 107 -8.82 1.80 -13.87
N ASN A 108 -8.86 0.72 -14.66
CA ASN A 108 -7.65 0.06 -15.12
C ASN A 108 -7.22 0.72 -16.43
N GLN A 109 -6.12 1.46 -16.40
CA GLN A 109 -5.47 1.90 -17.62
C GLN A 109 -4.71 0.73 -18.21
N THR A 110 -5.32 0.00 -19.15
CA THR A 110 -4.61 -0.96 -19.99
C THR A 110 -3.74 -0.19 -20.98
N GLY A 111 -2.54 0.18 -20.56
CA GLY A 111 -1.52 0.75 -21.42
C GLY A 111 -1.01 -0.31 -22.40
N CYS A 112 -1.74 -0.56 -23.47
CA CYS A 112 -1.19 -1.18 -24.67
C CYS A 112 -0.35 -0.12 -25.38
N GLN A 113 0.86 0.16 -24.90
CA GLN A 113 1.86 0.78 -25.76
C GLN A 113 2.37 -0.31 -26.71
N VAL A 114 1.68 -0.44 -27.83
CA VAL A 114 2.19 -1.16 -29.00
C VAL A 114 3.41 -0.38 -29.49
N SER A 115 4.60 -0.93 -29.26
CA SER A 115 5.84 -0.53 -29.92
C SER A 115 5.80 -0.85 -31.41
#